data_AF-A0A3R7DUI6-F1
#
_entry.id   AF-A0A3R7DUI6-F1
#
_cell.length_a   1.000
_cell.length_b   1.000
_cell.length_c   1.000
_cell.angle_alpha   90.00
_cell.angle_beta   90.00
_cell.angle_gamma   90.00
#
_symmetry.space_group_name_H-M   'P 1'
#
loop_
_entity.id
_entity.type
_entity.pdbx_description
1 polymer ?
#
loop_
_entity_poly.entity_id
_entity_poly.type
_entity_poly.pdbx_seq_one_letter_code
_entity_poly.pdbx_strand_id
1 'polypeptide(L)'
;MEISSDDRVSQARCVDALKSYKQAKQLNILHPISFVSVNDYFYALQLVAAAVAPLKERAVFYLAAAVSDFYIPDAELVEHKIQSHATVGQGLSLQLQNVLTFPWLLIRSERCSPQVPKLLGLLRHEWAPDAFYVSFKVHFNLILKQKAQASIDNYGMHLVVANELKTRFDQVWLITKDAHTRLDKPEDDLDIELALTNAVSEMHYGFLASRHVHLPTSLPPAAAGTKPWDAPLRTLNQAVDEHKHEIVAVLLGGAISMLIHLVQRQYLK
;
A
#
# COMPACT_ATOMS: atom_id res chain seq x y z
N MET A 1 -20.31 35.07 -15.31
CA MET A 1 -19.29 34.08 -14.91
C MET A 1 -19.59 32.83 -15.71
N GLU A 2 -18.99 32.71 -16.89
CA GLU A 2 -19.20 31.55 -17.76
C GLU A 2 -18.44 30.36 -17.16
N ILE A 3 -19.19 29.31 -16.82
CA ILE A 3 -18.64 28.05 -16.33
C ILE A 3 -17.95 27.36 -17.52
N SER A 4 -16.66 27.05 -17.38
CA SER A 4 -15.84 26.41 -18.41
C SER A 4 -16.46 25.06 -18.84
N SER A 5 -16.18 24.61 -20.07
CA SER A 5 -16.59 23.28 -20.53
C SER A 5 -16.11 22.16 -19.60
N ASP A 6 -14.90 22.28 -19.06
CA ASP A 6 -14.30 21.29 -18.16
C ASP A 6 -14.98 21.25 -16.79
N ASP A 7 -15.46 22.40 -16.31
CA ASP A 7 -16.23 22.51 -15.08
C ASP A 7 -17.60 21.83 -15.22
N ARG A 8 -18.23 21.94 -16.40
CA ARG A 8 -19.51 21.26 -16.69
C ARG A 8 -19.35 19.74 -16.72
N VAL A 9 -18.28 19.24 -17.33
CA VAL A 9 -17.97 17.79 -17.35
C VAL A 9 -17.71 17.28 -15.93
N SER A 10 -16.93 18.02 -15.14
CA SER A 10 -16.64 17.68 -13.74
C SER A 10 -17.90 17.68 -12.87
N GLN A 11 -18.79 18.64 -13.06
CA GLN A 11 -20.09 18.70 -12.38
C GLN A 11 -20.97 17.50 -12.74
N ALA A 12 -21.08 17.14 -14.03
CA ALA A 12 -21.85 15.99 -14.47
C ALA A 12 -21.34 14.69 -13.82
N ARG A 13 -20.02 14.48 -13.79
CA ARG A 13 -19.39 13.34 -13.11
C ARG A 13 -19.69 13.30 -11.62
N CYS A 14 -19.63 14.45 -10.94
CA CYS A 14 -19.95 14.53 -9.51
C CYS A 14 -21.41 14.15 -9.24
N VAL A 15 -22.34 14.60 -10.09
CA VAL A 15 -23.75 14.24 -10.00
C VAL A 15 -23.96 12.73 -10.20
N ASP A 16 -23.28 12.13 -11.17
CA ASP A 16 -23.41 10.70 -11.44
C ASP A 16 -22.74 9.83 -10.37
N ALA A 17 -21.60 10.26 -9.81
CA ALA A 17 -20.99 9.64 -8.65
C ALA A 17 -21.92 9.69 -7.43
N LEU A 18 -22.58 10.83 -7.19
CA LEU A 18 -23.51 11.00 -6.08
C LEU A 18 -24.76 10.11 -6.24
N LYS A 19 -25.29 9.98 -7.47
CA LYS A 19 -26.41 9.07 -7.77
C LYS A 19 -26.00 7.62 -7.49
N SER A 20 -24.84 7.20 -7.99
CA SER A 20 -24.31 5.85 -7.80
C SER A 20 -24.09 5.54 -6.33
N TYR A 21 -23.54 6.48 -5.57
CA TYR A 21 -23.37 6.36 -4.11
C TYR A 21 -24.69 6.21 -3.37
N LYS A 22 -25.69 7.05 -3.70
CA LYS A 22 -27.03 6.97 -3.09
C LYS A 22 -27.71 5.63 -3.40
N GLN A 23 -27.61 5.17 -4.64
CA GLN A 23 -28.13 3.88 -5.06
C GLN A 23 -27.44 2.72 -4.33
N ALA A 24 -26.11 2.75 -4.23
CA ALA A 24 -25.34 1.72 -3.52
C ALA A 24 -25.72 1.64 -2.03
N LYS A 25 -25.97 2.79 -1.39
CA LYS A 25 -26.50 2.86 -0.02
C LYS A 25 -27.92 2.30 0.09
N GLN A 26 -28.82 2.66 -0.83
CA GLN A 26 -30.20 2.16 -0.82
C GLN A 26 -30.28 0.64 -1.01
N LEU A 27 -29.40 0.09 -1.85
CA LEU A 27 -29.32 -1.35 -2.12
C LEU A 27 -28.51 -2.13 -1.07
N ASN A 28 -27.96 -1.46 -0.05
CA ASN A 28 -27.07 -2.07 0.96
C ASN A 28 -25.87 -2.82 0.38
N ILE A 29 -25.34 -2.38 -0.77
CA ILE A 29 -24.15 -2.97 -1.42
C ILE A 29 -22.85 -2.22 -1.07
N LEU A 30 -22.95 -1.14 -0.28
CA LEU A 30 -21.81 -0.36 0.21
C LEU A 30 -21.95 -0.09 1.71
N HIS A 31 -21.01 -0.59 2.52
CA HIS A 31 -20.94 -0.35 3.95
C HIS A 31 -19.58 0.25 4.34
N PRO A 32 -19.49 1.57 4.57
CA PRO A 32 -18.23 2.21 4.93
C PRO A 32 -17.91 2.02 6.42
N ILE A 33 -16.70 1.57 6.73
CA ILE A 33 -16.16 1.45 8.09
C ILE A 33 -14.96 2.39 8.19
N SER A 34 -15.05 3.41 9.04
CA SER A 34 -13.97 4.36 9.26
C SER A 34 -12.98 3.82 10.28
N PHE A 35 -11.69 4.06 10.05
CA PHE A 35 -10.61 3.81 11.00
C PHE A 35 -9.61 4.97 10.92
N VAL A 36 -8.86 5.19 12.01
CA VAL A 36 -7.82 6.22 12.05
C VAL A 36 -6.51 5.63 12.53
N SER A 37 -6.54 4.87 13.63
CA SER A 37 -5.35 4.21 14.16
C SER A 37 -5.11 2.84 13.52
N VAL A 38 -3.89 2.34 13.69
CA VAL A 38 -3.53 0.97 13.27
C VAL A 38 -4.35 -0.07 14.05
N ASN A 39 -4.65 0.19 15.32
CA ASN A 39 -5.47 -0.68 16.17
C ASN A 39 -6.92 -0.74 15.65
N ASP A 40 -7.52 0.40 15.31
CA ASP A 40 -8.88 0.46 14.73
C ASP A 40 -8.96 -0.35 13.44
N TYR A 41 -7.95 -0.22 12.59
CA TYR A 41 -7.84 -0.97 11.34
C TYR A 41 -7.84 -2.48 11.61
N PHE A 42 -7.09 -2.96 12.61
CA PHE A 42 -7.05 -4.40 12.93
C PHE A 42 -8.35 -4.93 13.49
N TYR A 43 -8.98 -4.21 14.42
CA TYR A 43 -10.28 -4.60 14.94
C TYR A 43 -11.34 -4.64 13.84
N ALA A 44 -11.38 -3.61 12.99
CA ALA A 44 -12.28 -3.57 11.85
C ALA A 44 -12.02 -4.74 10.89
N LEU A 45 -10.77 -4.99 10.53
CA LEU A 45 -10.40 -6.07 9.62
C LEU A 45 -10.77 -7.45 10.17
N GLN A 46 -10.56 -7.69 11.47
CA GLN A 46 -10.95 -8.94 12.12
C GLN A 46 -12.47 -9.13 12.10
N LEU A 47 -13.24 -8.10 12.43
CA LEU A 47 -14.71 -8.13 12.42
C LEU A 47 -15.26 -8.38 11.02
N VAL A 48 -14.74 -7.68 10.01
CA VAL A 48 -15.11 -7.91 8.60
C VAL A 48 -14.74 -9.33 8.19
N ALA A 49 -13.54 -9.80 8.56
CA ALA A 49 -13.11 -11.13 8.19
C ALA A 49 -14.01 -12.23 8.76
N ALA A 50 -14.37 -12.13 10.04
CA ALA A 50 -15.31 -13.04 10.67
C ALA A 50 -16.71 -12.99 10.01
N ALA A 51 -17.18 -11.80 9.63
CA ALA A 51 -18.48 -11.62 8.98
C ALA A 51 -18.53 -12.22 7.56
N VAL A 52 -17.44 -12.12 6.79
CA VAL A 52 -17.36 -12.63 5.41
C VAL A 52 -16.86 -14.06 5.32
N ALA A 53 -16.29 -14.64 6.37
CA ALA A 53 -15.78 -16.01 6.39
C ALA A 53 -16.77 -17.07 5.84
N PRO A 54 -18.10 -17.00 6.14
CA PRO A 54 -19.07 -17.94 5.57
C PRO A 54 -19.22 -17.87 4.04
N LEU A 55 -18.78 -16.78 3.40
CA LEU A 55 -18.82 -16.63 1.95
C LEU A 55 -17.69 -17.40 1.24
N LYS A 56 -16.64 -17.78 1.97
CA LYS A 56 -15.51 -18.58 1.49
C LYS A 56 -14.88 -18.00 0.21
N GLU A 57 -14.72 -18.81 -0.83
CA GLU A 57 -14.09 -18.43 -2.10
C GLU A 57 -14.82 -17.29 -2.80
N ARG A 58 -16.08 -17.01 -2.45
CA ARG A 58 -16.84 -15.88 -3.01
C ARG A 58 -16.44 -14.53 -2.42
N ALA A 59 -15.76 -14.51 -1.27
CA ALA A 59 -15.24 -13.28 -0.68
C ALA A 59 -13.90 -12.91 -1.32
N VAL A 60 -13.69 -11.62 -1.54
CA VAL A 60 -12.43 -11.04 -1.99
C VAL A 60 -11.96 -10.04 -0.94
N PHE A 61 -10.75 -10.22 -0.42
CA PHE A 61 -10.04 -9.18 0.33
C PHE A 61 -9.14 -8.39 -0.62
N TYR A 62 -9.49 -7.14 -0.85
CA TYR A 62 -8.70 -6.18 -1.64
C TYR A 62 -7.96 -5.22 -0.70
N LEU A 63 -6.74 -5.59 -0.31
CA LEU A 63 -5.99 -4.95 0.78
C LEU A 63 -5.08 -3.82 0.27
N ALA A 64 -5.69 -2.68 -0.08
CA ALA A 64 -4.99 -1.51 -0.61
C ALA A 64 -4.54 -0.48 0.45
N ALA A 65 -4.85 -0.71 1.73
CA ALA A 65 -4.48 0.20 2.81
C ALA A 65 -2.96 0.24 3.03
N ALA A 66 -2.40 1.44 3.20
CA ALA A 66 -1.02 1.64 3.63
C ALA A 66 -0.93 1.51 5.17
N VAL A 67 -0.80 0.26 5.63
CA VAL A 67 -0.70 -0.05 7.06
C VAL A 67 0.71 0.23 7.56
N SER A 68 0.84 0.86 8.73
CA SER A 68 2.13 1.08 9.38
C SER A 68 2.85 -0.25 9.66
N ASP A 69 4.15 -0.32 9.34
CA ASP A 69 4.97 -1.48 9.70
C ASP A 69 5.33 -1.50 11.20
N PHE A 70 5.29 -0.33 11.85
CA PHE A 70 5.69 -0.10 13.23
C PHE A 70 4.61 0.64 14.03
N TYR A 71 4.55 0.37 15.33
CA TYR A 71 3.65 1.02 16.28
C TYR A 71 4.31 1.16 17.66
N ILE A 72 3.71 1.97 18.52
CA ILE A 72 4.06 2.09 19.93
C ILE A 72 2.98 1.34 20.72
N PRO A 73 3.33 0.34 21.56
CA PRO A 73 2.36 -0.34 22.41
C PRO A 73 1.66 0.63 23.36
N ASP A 74 0.39 0.36 23.67
CA ASP A 74 -0.39 1.22 24.57
C ASP A 74 0.25 1.37 25.96
N ALA A 75 0.98 0.35 26.43
CA ALA A 75 1.73 0.41 27.69
C ALA A 75 2.93 1.37 27.67
N GLU A 76 3.43 1.72 26.49
CA GLU A 76 4.57 2.61 26.27
C GLU A 76 4.14 3.99 25.76
N LEU A 77 2.84 4.19 25.47
CA LEU A 77 2.30 5.47 25.03
C LEU A 77 2.26 6.46 26.20
N VAL A 78 2.96 7.59 26.02
CA VAL A 78 2.93 8.70 26.98
C VAL A 78 1.61 9.47 26.81
N GLU A 79 0.85 9.63 27.90
CA GLU A 79 -0.45 10.33 27.89
C GLU A 79 -0.34 11.83 27.55
N HIS A 80 0.84 12.41 27.77
CA HIS A 80 1.09 13.82 27.60
C HIS A 80 2.10 14.08 26.50
N LYS A 81 1.96 15.26 25.86
CA LYS A 81 2.90 15.75 24.86
C LYS A 81 4.32 15.64 25.39
N ILE A 82 5.17 14.93 24.65
CA ILE A 82 6.61 14.82 24.94
C ILE A 82 7.21 16.23 24.88
N GLN A 83 7.77 16.68 26.00
CA GLN A 83 8.30 18.04 26.14
C GLN A 83 9.72 18.11 25.58
N SER A 84 9.96 19.06 24.67
CA SER A 84 11.26 19.29 24.01
C SER A 84 12.34 19.89 24.92
N HIS A 85 11.98 20.32 26.13
CA HIS A 85 12.86 21.10 27.02
C HIS A 85 13.53 20.28 28.13
N ALA A 86 13.24 18.97 28.26
CA ALA A 86 13.68 18.20 29.42
C ALA A 86 15.17 17.79 29.40
N THR A 87 15.84 17.82 28.25
CA THR A 87 17.25 17.41 28.14
C THR A 87 17.99 18.20 27.07
N VAL A 88 18.62 19.31 27.46
CA VAL A 88 19.66 19.93 26.64
C VAL A 88 20.82 18.93 26.55
N GLY A 89 20.94 18.23 25.41
CA GLY A 89 22.06 17.32 25.11
C GLY A 89 21.71 15.84 24.93
N GLN A 90 20.47 15.41 25.21
CA GLN A 90 19.99 14.06 24.85
C GLN A 90 18.80 14.20 23.90
N GLY A 91 18.95 13.72 22.67
CA GLY A 91 17.89 13.73 21.65
C GLY A 91 16.73 12.80 22.02
N LEU A 92 15.59 12.97 21.34
CA LEU A 92 14.45 12.07 21.46
C LEU A 92 14.75 10.73 20.77
N SER A 93 14.81 9.65 21.53
CA SER A 93 14.87 8.29 21.00
C SER A 93 13.52 7.62 21.20
N LEU A 94 12.81 7.34 20.11
CA LEU A 94 11.59 6.54 20.12
C LEU A 94 11.93 5.09 19.77
N GLN A 95 11.57 4.16 20.65
CA GLN A 95 11.59 2.74 20.32
C GLN A 95 10.23 2.35 19.76
N LEU A 96 10.23 1.81 18.54
CA LEU A 96 9.03 1.35 17.88
C LEU A 96 9.05 -0.17 17.81
N GLN A 97 7.88 -0.78 18.02
CA GLN A 97 7.71 -2.22 17.86
C GLN A 97 7.13 -2.53 16.49
N ASN A 98 7.51 -3.67 15.91
CA ASN A 98 6.91 -4.14 14.67
C ASN A 98 5.44 -4.48 14.93
N VAL A 99 4.54 -3.91 14.11
CA VAL A 99 3.09 -4.18 14.09
C VAL A 99 2.75 -5.67 13.98
N LEU A 100 3.71 -6.44 13.50
CA LEU A 100 3.64 -7.88 13.34
C LEU A 100 3.68 -8.66 14.67
N THR A 101 3.84 -7.97 15.81
CA THR A 101 3.99 -8.56 17.13
C THR A 101 2.89 -8.08 18.07
N PHE A 102 1.62 -8.44 17.83
CA PHE A 102 0.56 -8.16 18.80
C PHE A 102 0.57 -9.22 19.92
N PRO A 103 1.00 -8.88 21.16
CA PRO A 103 1.14 -9.88 22.21
C PRO A 103 -0.20 -10.45 22.67
N TRP A 104 -1.27 -9.67 22.61
CA TRP A 104 -2.60 -10.09 23.09
C TRP A 104 -3.23 -11.18 22.20
N LEU A 105 -2.95 -11.21 20.89
CA LEU A 105 -3.56 -12.19 20.00
C LEU A 105 -2.96 -13.60 20.18
N LEU A 106 -1.73 -13.71 20.70
CA LEU A 106 -1.10 -14.98 21.05
C LEU A 106 -1.73 -15.66 22.28
N ILE A 107 -2.52 -14.94 23.09
CA ILE A 107 -3.07 -15.47 24.35
C ILE A 107 -4.24 -16.45 24.10
N ARG A 108 -4.76 -16.57 22.87
CA ARG A 108 -5.99 -17.35 22.58
C ARG A 108 -5.85 -18.56 21.67
N SER A 109 -4.66 -18.86 21.15
CA SER A 109 -4.46 -19.99 20.23
C SER A 109 -3.33 -20.91 20.70
N GLU A 110 -3.68 -22.05 21.28
CA GLU A 110 -2.74 -23.11 21.70
C GLU A 110 -2.05 -23.83 20.52
N ARG A 111 -2.31 -23.40 19.27
CA ARG A 111 -1.82 -24.06 18.04
C ARG A 111 -0.89 -23.19 17.18
N CYS A 112 -0.38 -22.07 17.68
CA CYS A 112 0.52 -21.24 16.90
C CYS A 112 1.99 -21.60 17.16
N SER A 113 2.74 -21.81 16.07
CA SER A 113 4.21 -21.95 16.05
C SER A 113 4.88 -20.77 16.80
N PRO A 114 6.08 -20.92 17.41
CA PRO A 114 6.73 -19.87 18.22
C PRO A 114 7.17 -18.61 17.43
N GLN A 115 6.79 -18.50 16.16
CA GLN A 115 6.99 -17.31 15.34
C GLN A 115 5.67 -16.55 15.28
N VAL A 116 5.66 -15.33 15.80
CA VAL A 116 4.45 -14.50 15.86
C VAL A 116 3.88 -14.33 14.44
N PRO A 117 2.65 -14.81 14.16
CA PRO A 117 2.09 -14.70 12.82
C PRO A 117 1.84 -13.24 12.49
N LYS A 118 2.42 -12.79 11.38
CA LYS A 118 2.16 -11.48 10.80
C LYS A 118 0.66 -11.36 10.49
N LEU A 119 0.05 -10.18 10.66
CA LEU A 119 -1.41 -9.95 10.49
C LEU A 119 -2.00 -10.62 9.23
N LEU A 120 -1.34 -10.47 8.09
CA LEU A 120 -1.81 -11.07 6.83
C LEU A 120 -1.88 -12.60 6.89
N GLY A 121 -0.97 -13.23 7.64
CA GLY A 121 -1.00 -14.66 7.92
C GLY A 121 -2.21 -15.06 8.79
N LEU A 122 -2.56 -14.27 9.80
CA LEU A 122 -3.75 -14.53 10.64
C LEU A 122 -5.04 -14.43 9.84
N LEU A 123 -5.12 -13.40 9.00
CA LEU A 123 -6.24 -13.24 8.09
C LEU A 123 -6.37 -14.45 7.15
N ARG A 124 -5.24 -14.89 6.54
CA ARG A 124 -5.19 -15.99 5.58
C ARG A 124 -5.41 -17.38 6.19
N HIS A 125 -4.97 -17.62 7.40
CA HIS A 125 -4.92 -18.96 7.98
C HIS A 125 -5.96 -19.20 9.07
N GLU A 126 -6.42 -18.15 9.75
CA GLU A 126 -7.35 -18.28 10.88
C GLU A 126 -8.70 -17.63 10.60
N TRP A 127 -8.73 -16.39 10.11
CA TRP A 127 -9.99 -15.62 10.08
C TRP A 127 -10.87 -15.92 8.87
N ALA A 128 -10.30 -16.02 7.66
CA ALA A 128 -11.09 -16.26 6.44
C ALA A 128 -10.32 -17.08 5.38
N PRO A 129 -9.91 -18.32 5.68
CA PRO A 129 -8.93 -19.05 4.87
C PRO A 129 -9.36 -19.41 3.46
N ASP A 130 -10.65 -19.47 3.17
CA ASP A 130 -11.11 -19.84 1.83
C ASP A 130 -11.29 -18.63 0.89
N ALA A 131 -11.12 -17.40 1.39
CA ALA A 131 -11.32 -16.20 0.60
C ALA A 131 -10.21 -15.97 -0.45
N PHE A 132 -10.53 -15.17 -1.47
CA PHE A 132 -9.56 -14.70 -2.44
C PHE A 132 -8.83 -13.45 -1.91
N TYR A 133 -7.51 -13.35 -2.14
CA TYR A 133 -6.66 -12.37 -1.46
C TYR A 133 -5.82 -11.59 -2.45
N VAL A 134 -6.05 -10.28 -2.49
CA VAL A 134 -5.29 -9.31 -3.28
C VAL A 134 -4.58 -8.36 -2.31
N SER A 135 -3.27 -8.22 -2.47
CA SER A 135 -2.48 -7.28 -1.67
C SER A 135 -1.71 -6.30 -2.55
N PHE A 136 -1.42 -5.12 -1.99
CA PHE A 136 -0.72 -4.07 -2.71
C PHE A 136 0.70 -3.93 -2.19
N LYS A 137 1.65 -3.80 -3.10
CA LYS A 137 3.04 -3.46 -2.78
C LYS A 137 3.49 -2.28 -3.62
N VAL A 138 3.89 -1.21 -2.93
CA VAL A 138 4.47 -0.02 -3.55
C VAL A 138 5.95 0.01 -3.20
N HIS A 139 6.81 0.05 -4.21
CA HIS A 139 8.24 0.21 -4.00
C HIS A 139 8.94 0.93 -5.14
N PHE A 140 10.18 1.33 -4.89
CA PHE A 140 11.08 1.90 -5.89
C PHE A 140 12.07 0.79 -6.31
N ASN A 141 12.06 0.40 -7.60
CA ASN A 141 13.00 -0.54 -8.26
C ASN A 141 12.83 -2.08 -8.03
N LEU A 142 13.83 -2.82 -8.56
CA LEU A 142 14.14 -4.26 -8.60
C LEU A 142 13.60 -5.15 -7.47
N ILE A 143 13.48 -4.60 -6.26
CA ILE A 143 13.08 -5.31 -5.05
C ILE A 143 11.57 -5.63 -5.06
N LEU A 144 10.80 -4.93 -5.89
CA LEU A 144 9.34 -5.05 -5.94
C LEU A 144 8.88 -6.49 -6.21
N LYS A 145 9.48 -7.17 -7.19
CA LYS A 145 9.13 -8.56 -7.52
C LYS A 145 9.50 -9.53 -6.40
N GLN A 146 10.68 -9.38 -5.81
CA GLN A 146 11.11 -10.24 -4.69
C GLN A 146 10.20 -10.06 -3.47
N LYS A 147 9.81 -8.82 -3.15
CA LYS A 147 8.84 -8.53 -2.08
C LYS A 147 7.45 -9.05 -2.39
N ALA A 148 7.00 -8.95 -3.63
CA ALA A 148 5.73 -9.50 -4.07
C ALA A 148 5.73 -11.04 -3.94
N GLN A 149 6.77 -11.70 -4.45
CA GLN A 149 6.92 -13.15 -4.31
C GLN A 149 7.01 -13.57 -2.84
N ALA A 150 7.79 -12.86 -2.03
CA ALA A 150 7.84 -13.10 -0.59
C ALA A 150 6.48 -12.91 0.09
N SER A 151 5.65 -11.98 -0.37
CA SER A 151 4.28 -11.82 0.13
C SER A 151 3.39 -13.00 -0.25
N ILE A 152 3.55 -13.57 -1.44
CA ILE A 152 2.84 -14.78 -1.89
C ILE A 152 3.28 -15.98 -1.05
N ASP A 153 4.59 -16.18 -0.91
CA ASP A 153 5.15 -17.36 -0.25
C ASP A 153 4.93 -17.34 1.27
N ASN A 154 5.07 -16.17 1.91
CA ASN A 154 4.95 -16.05 3.38
C ASN A 154 3.50 -15.93 3.87
N TYR A 155 2.59 -15.38 3.05
CA TYR A 155 1.21 -15.09 3.49
C TYR A 155 0.16 -15.80 2.65
N GLY A 156 0.52 -16.56 1.62
CA GLY A 156 -0.45 -17.24 0.76
C GLY A 156 -1.36 -16.29 -0.03
N MET A 157 -0.84 -15.12 -0.44
CA MET A 157 -1.60 -14.19 -1.29
C MET A 157 -1.85 -14.79 -2.68
N HIS A 158 -3.06 -14.61 -3.19
CA HIS A 158 -3.45 -15.11 -4.52
C HIS A 158 -2.92 -14.18 -5.63
N LEU A 159 -2.98 -12.88 -5.37
CA LEU A 159 -2.48 -11.84 -6.26
C LEU A 159 -1.76 -10.75 -5.44
N VAL A 160 -0.61 -10.32 -5.94
CA VAL A 160 0.04 -9.09 -5.49
C VAL A 160 0.01 -8.09 -6.64
N VAL A 161 -0.67 -6.97 -6.41
CA VAL A 161 -0.64 -5.81 -7.30
C VAL A 161 0.55 -4.96 -6.88
N ALA A 162 1.55 -4.93 -7.75
CA ALA A 162 2.82 -4.31 -7.47
C ALA A 162 3.00 -3.06 -8.34
N ASN A 163 3.41 -1.96 -7.71
CA ASN A 163 3.45 -0.67 -8.38
C ASN A 163 4.70 0.14 -8.02
N GLU A 164 5.16 0.95 -8.97
CA GLU A 164 6.18 1.96 -8.76
C GLU A 164 5.53 3.30 -8.45
N LEU A 165 6.04 4.00 -7.43
CA LEU A 165 5.42 5.24 -6.95
C LEU A 165 5.21 6.30 -8.06
N LYS A 166 6.15 6.38 -9.03
CA LYS A 166 6.14 7.35 -10.12
C LYS A 166 5.10 7.04 -11.20
N THR A 167 4.91 5.76 -11.52
CA THR A 167 4.03 5.34 -12.62
C THR A 167 2.71 4.75 -12.11
N ARG A 168 2.36 5.06 -10.85
CA ARG A 168 1.31 4.31 -10.16
C ARG A 168 -0.09 4.45 -10.73
N PHE A 169 -0.30 5.53 -11.45
CA PHE A 169 -1.56 5.82 -12.12
C PHE A 169 -1.59 5.36 -13.58
N ASP A 170 -0.45 4.92 -14.12
CA ASP A 170 -0.28 4.62 -15.54
C ASP A 170 -0.08 3.12 -15.79
N GLN A 171 0.58 2.40 -14.89
CA GLN A 171 0.84 0.97 -15.03
C GLN A 171 0.95 0.28 -13.68
N VAL A 172 0.52 -0.98 -13.63
CA VAL A 172 0.68 -1.89 -12.49
C VAL A 172 1.12 -3.27 -12.94
N TRP A 173 1.83 -3.98 -12.06
CA TRP A 173 2.23 -5.37 -12.26
C TRP A 173 1.30 -6.29 -11.47
N LEU A 174 0.71 -7.25 -12.15
CA LEU A 174 -0.06 -8.33 -11.56
C LEU A 174 0.86 -9.53 -11.38
N ILE A 175 1.09 -9.95 -10.13
CA ILE A 175 2.02 -11.03 -9.80
C ILE A 175 1.27 -12.13 -9.07
N THR A 176 1.30 -13.34 -9.63
CA THR A 176 0.82 -14.58 -9.01
C THR A 176 2.01 -15.50 -8.74
N LYS A 177 1.75 -16.67 -8.14
CA LYS A 177 2.79 -17.66 -7.85
C LYS A 177 3.49 -18.16 -9.13
N ASP A 178 2.72 -18.35 -10.20
CA ASP A 178 3.19 -19.02 -11.41
C ASP A 178 3.58 -18.03 -12.52
N ALA A 179 3.01 -16.82 -12.51
CA ALA A 179 3.17 -15.87 -13.60
C ALA A 179 3.10 -14.41 -13.14
N HIS A 180 3.46 -13.51 -14.05
CA HIS A 180 3.28 -12.07 -13.88
C HIS A 180 2.92 -11.44 -15.22
N THR A 181 2.10 -10.38 -15.18
CA THR A 181 1.78 -9.56 -16.35
C THR A 181 1.74 -8.08 -15.96
N ARG A 182 1.86 -7.20 -16.96
CA ARG A 182 1.73 -5.76 -16.80
C ARG A 182 0.35 -5.34 -17.29
N LEU A 183 -0.31 -4.52 -16.50
CA LEU A 183 -1.54 -3.83 -16.85
C LEU A 183 -1.20 -2.36 -17.03
N ASP A 184 -1.48 -1.84 -18.22
CA ASP A 184 -1.32 -0.43 -18.56
C ASP A 184 -2.69 0.26 -18.53
N LYS A 185 -2.73 1.54 -18.17
CA LYS A 185 -3.95 2.35 -18.15
C LYS A 185 -4.48 2.50 -19.58
N PRO A 186 -5.76 2.20 -19.85
CA PRO A 186 -6.37 2.48 -21.15
C PRO A 186 -6.36 3.99 -21.45
N GLU A 187 -6.18 4.37 -22.72
CA GLU A 187 -6.14 5.79 -23.13
C GLU A 187 -7.47 6.51 -22.91
N ASP A 188 -8.59 5.79 -23.10
CA ASP A 188 -9.94 6.30 -22.98
C ASP A 188 -10.42 6.41 -21.51
N ASP A 189 -9.74 5.74 -20.58
CA ASP A 189 -10.12 5.68 -19.18
C ASP A 189 -9.45 6.78 -18.34
N LEU A 190 -10.17 7.23 -17.30
CA LEU A 190 -9.70 8.25 -16.38
C LEU A 190 -8.51 7.76 -15.54
N ASP A 191 -8.63 6.54 -15.03
CA ASP A 191 -7.67 5.88 -14.17
C ASP A 191 -7.54 4.40 -14.54
N ILE A 192 -6.58 3.73 -13.92
CA ILE A 192 -6.30 2.31 -14.12
C ILE A 192 -7.25 1.40 -13.33
N GLU A 193 -8.08 1.96 -12.44
CA GLU A 193 -8.80 1.19 -11.42
C GLU A 193 -9.93 0.35 -12.02
N LEU A 194 -10.59 0.85 -13.08
CA LEU A 194 -11.60 0.08 -13.80
C LEU A 194 -10.96 -1.16 -14.46
N ALA A 195 -9.86 -0.96 -15.18
CA ALA A 195 -9.12 -2.05 -15.82
C ALA A 195 -8.58 -3.05 -14.80
N LEU A 196 -8.07 -2.56 -13.66
CA LEU A 196 -7.57 -3.39 -12.57
C LEU A 196 -8.67 -4.20 -11.90
N THR A 197 -9.82 -3.58 -11.63
CA THR A 197 -10.98 -4.26 -11.02
C THR A 197 -11.54 -5.33 -11.95
N ASN A 198 -11.59 -5.07 -13.26
CA ASN A 198 -11.99 -6.05 -14.26
C ASN A 198 -11.02 -7.24 -14.30
N ALA A 199 -9.72 -6.98 -14.32
CA ALA A 199 -8.69 -8.01 -14.28
C ALA A 199 -8.81 -8.88 -13.01
N VAL A 200 -8.93 -8.26 -11.83
CA VAL A 200 -9.11 -8.98 -10.56
C VAL A 200 -10.40 -9.81 -10.57
N SER A 201 -11.48 -9.28 -11.13
CA SER A 201 -12.75 -10.00 -11.24
C SER A 201 -12.62 -11.23 -12.13
N GLU A 202 -11.96 -11.12 -13.30
CA GLU A 202 -11.68 -12.25 -14.19
C GLU A 202 -10.88 -13.34 -13.47
N MET A 203 -9.81 -12.95 -12.76
CA MET A 203 -8.99 -13.88 -11.97
C MET A 203 -9.80 -14.57 -10.86
N HIS A 204 -10.69 -13.82 -10.19
CA HIS A 204 -11.54 -14.34 -9.13
C HIS A 204 -12.58 -15.33 -9.67
N TYR A 205 -13.21 -15.06 -10.82
CA TYR A 205 -14.10 -16.03 -11.47
C TYR A 205 -13.35 -17.31 -11.87
N GLY A 206 -12.13 -17.20 -12.38
CA GLY A 206 -11.26 -18.36 -12.65
C GLY A 206 -10.94 -19.16 -11.39
N PHE A 207 -10.67 -18.47 -10.27
CA PHE A 207 -10.44 -19.09 -8.97
C PHE A 207 -11.68 -19.82 -8.44
N LEU A 208 -12.87 -19.25 -8.58
CA LEU A 208 -14.13 -19.90 -8.19
C LEU A 208 -14.35 -21.23 -8.92
N ALA A 209 -13.94 -21.33 -10.18
CA ALA A 209 -14.12 -22.53 -10.99
C ALA A 209 -13.04 -23.60 -10.73
N SER A 210 -11.78 -23.20 -10.58
CA SER A 210 -10.62 -24.11 -10.62
C SER A 210 -9.85 -24.23 -9.31
N ARG A 211 -10.11 -23.33 -8.34
CA ARG A 211 -9.27 -23.09 -7.15
C ARG A 211 -7.80 -22.74 -7.45
N HIS A 212 -7.50 -22.43 -8.71
CA HIS A 212 -6.21 -21.96 -9.16
C HIS A 212 -6.32 -20.56 -9.72
N VAL A 213 -5.27 -19.77 -9.49
CA VAL A 213 -5.22 -18.37 -9.89
C VAL A 213 -4.51 -18.29 -11.23
N HIS A 214 -5.25 -17.88 -12.25
CA HIS A 214 -4.70 -17.64 -13.59
C HIS A 214 -4.69 -16.13 -13.87
N LEU A 215 -3.70 -15.66 -14.63
CA LEU A 215 -3.70 -14.28 -15.10
C LEU A 215 -4.82 -14.06 -16.12
N PRO A 216 -5.32 -12.82 -16.27
CA PRO A 216 -6.33 -12.49 -17.28
C PRO A 216 -5.86 -12.90 -18.68
N THR A 217 -6.72 -13.57 -19.44
CA THR A 217 -6.38 -14.05 -20.80
C THR A 217 -6.32 -12.89 -21.79
N SER A 218 -7.02 -11.80 -21.47
CA SER A 218 -7.07 -10.55 -22.22
C SER A 218 -5.74 -9.78 -22.18
N LEU A 219 -4.89 -10.03 -21.18
CA LEU A 219 -3.60 -9.37 -21.05
C LEU A 219 -2.50 -10.23 -21.69
N PRO A 220 -1.61 -9.65 -22.49
CA PRO A 220 -0.49 -10.40 -23.03
C PRO A 220 0.35 -10.96 -21.87
N PRO A 221 0.85 -12.22 -21.95
CA PRO A 221 1.89 -12.65 -21.05
C PRO A 221 3.08 -11.69 -21.20
N ALA A 222 3.69 -11.28 -20.09
CA ALA A 222 4.73 -10.27 -20.09
C ALA A 222 5.74 -10.55 -21.22
N ALA A 223 5.80 -9.65 -22.22
CA ALA A 223 6.67 -9.81 -23.36
C ALA A 223 8.13 -10.01 -22.89
N ALA A 224 8.91 -10.81 -23.60
CA ALA A 224 10.34 -10.99 -23.37
C ALA A 224 11.17 -9.73 -23.71
N GLY A 225 10.64 -8.54 -23.43
CA GLY A 225 11.39 -7.27 -23.44
C GLY A 225 12.15 -7.08 -22.14
N THR A 226 13.15 -6.18 -22.16
CA THR A 226 13.95 -5.80 -20.98
C THR A 226 13.01 -5.49 -19.83
N LYS A 227 12.99 -6.38 -18.85
CA LYS A 227 12.16 -6.20 -17.68
C LYS A 227 12.74 -4.98 -16.96
N PRO A 228 11.92 -4.09 -16.36
CA PRO A 228 12.44 -2.96 -15.61
C PRO A 228 13.37 -3.40 -14.46
N TRP A 229 13.28 -4.67 -14.05
CA TRP A 229 14.21 -5.28 -13.10
C TRP A 229 15.46 -5.97 -13.68
N ASP A 230 15.56 -6.05 -15.00
CA ASP A 230 16.79 -6.41 -15.70
C ASP A 230 17.64 -5.16 -15.99
N ALA A 231 17.18 -3.97 -15.57
CA ALA A 231 17.96 -2.75 -15.68
C ALA A 231 19.24 -2.87 -14.84
N PRO A 232 20.43 -2.65 -15.44
CA PRO A 232 21.69 -2.74 -14.71
C PRO A 232 21.66 -1.81 -13.50
N LEU A 233 22.28 -2.25 -12.39
CA LEU A 233 22.43 -1.44 -11.18
C LEU A 233 22.89 -0.03 -11.59
N ARG A 234 22.08 0.97 -11.23
CA ARG A 234 22.36 2.36 -11.57
C ARG A 234 23.74 2.71 -11.05
N THR A 235 24.59 3.24 -11.92
CA THR A 235 25.90 3.71 -11.50
C THR A 235 25.73 4.98 -10.67
N LEU A 236 26.62 5.20 -9.69
CA LEU A 236 26.63 6.42 -8.86
C LEU A 236 26.55 7.70 -9.72
N ASN A 237 27.23 7.71 -10.86
CA ASN A 237 27.24 8.85 -11.77
C ASN A 237 25.87 9.17 -12.37
N GLN A 238 25.05 8.16 -12.71
CA GLN A 238 23.70 8.37 -13.24
C GLN A 238 22.74 8.92 -12.17
N ALA A 239 22.86 8.45 -10.93
CA ALA A 239 22.06 8.96 -9.82
C ALA A 239 22.43 10.42 -9.48
N VAL A 240 23.73 10.75 -9.51
CA VAL A 240 24.24 12.11 -9.28
C VAL A 240 23.78 13.08 -10.36
N ASP A 241 23.71 12.67 -11.63
CA ASP A 241 23.27 13.56 -12.72
C ASP A 241 21.77 13.84 -12.67
N GLU A 242 20.92 12.84 -12.37
CA GLU A 242 19.47 13.04 -12.21
C GLU A 242 19.15 13.97 -11.02
N HIS A 243 19.87 13.84 -9.91
CA HIS A 243 19.59 14.55 -8.67
C HIS A 243 20.52 15.77 -8.48
N LYS A 244 21.24 16.17 -9.53
CA LYS A 244 22.24 17.24 -9.50
C LYS A 244 21.68 18.55 -8.93
N HIS A 245 20.46 18.88 -9.31
CA HIS A 245 19.79 20.11 -8.86
C HIS A 245 19.45 20.06 -7.37
N GLU A 246 19.01 18.91 -6.85
CA GLU A 246 18.71 18.73 -5.42
C GLU A 246 19.98 18.74 -4.58
N ILE A 247 21.03 18.06 -5.03
CA ILE A 247 22.34 18.04 -4.36
C ILE A 247 22.94 19.45 -4.29
N VAL A 248 22.90 20.19 -5.42
CA VAL A 248 23.39 21.57 -5.47
C VAL A 248 22.58 22.49 -4.56
N ALA A 249 21.25 22.33 -4.49
CA ALA A 249 20.39 23.12 -3.61
C ALA A 249 20.71 22.87 -2.13
N VAL A 250 20.95 21.62 -1.72
CA VAL A 250 21.32 21.28 -0.34
C VAL A 250 22.68 21.88 0.03
N LEU A 251 23.68 21.79 -0.86
CA LEU A 251 25.01 22.36 -0.63
C LEU A 251 24.99 23.89 -0.54
N LEU A 252 24.24 24.56 -1.42
CA LEU A 252 24.02 26.00 -1.37
C LEU A 252 23.31 26.41 -0.09
N GLY A 253 22.24 25.70 0.29
CA GLY A 253 21.52 25.96 1.54
C GLY A 253 22.41 25.82 2.77
N GLY A 254 23.26 24.78 2.81
CA GLY A 254 24.25 24.58 3.87
C GLY A 254 25.30 25.71 3.93
N ALA A 255 25.83 26.14 2.78
CA ALA A 255 26.79 27.23 2.70
C ALA A 255 26.19 28.57 3.16
N ILE A 256 24.96 28.87 2.71
CA ILE A 256 24.22 30.07 3.12
C ILE A 256 23.96 30.05 4.63
N SER A 257 23.52 28.91 5.17
CA SER A 257 23.31 28.73 6.61
C SER A 257 24.59 28.98 7.41
N MET A 258 25.73 28.48 6.94
CA MET A 258 27.03 28.68 7.58
C MET A 258 27.46 30.16 7.54
N LEU A 259 27.24 30.85 6.42
CA LEU A 259 27.53 32.28 6.29
C LEU A 259 26.66 33.13 7.20
N ILE A 260 25.35 32.85 7.28
CA ILE A 260 24.43 33.52 8.22
C ILE A 260 24.91 33.31 9.65
N HIS A 261 25.31 32.08 10.01
CA HIS A 261 25.82 31.78 11.34
C HIS A 261 27.13 32.53 11.66
N LEU A 262 28.04 32.68 10.69
CA LEU A 262 29.28 33.44 10.86
C LEU A 262 29.03 34.95 11.00
N VAL A 263 28.10 35.51 10.23
CA VAL A 263 27.70 36.93 10.34
C VAL A 263 27.00 37.20 11.66
N GLN A 264 26.06 36.35 12.08
CA GLN A 264 25.43 36.44 13.40
C GLN A 264 26.45 36.43 14.53
N ARG A 265 27.48 35.58 14.43
CA ARG A 265 28.57 35.50 15.42
C ARG A 265 29.47 36.75 15.45
N GLN A 266 29.56 37.50 14.35
CA GLN A 266 30.33 38.76 14.29
C GLN A 266 29.54 39.97 14.79
N TYR A 267 28.21 39.98 14.64
CA TYR A 267 27.35 41.11 15.02
C TYR A 267 26.67 40.97 16.39
N LEU A 268 26.67 39.78 17.01
CA LEU A 268 26.18 39.53 18.38
C LEU A 268 27.30 39.59 19.44
N LYS A 269 28.34 40.39 19.20
CA LYS A 269 29.33 40.80 20.21
C LYS A 269 29.11 42.24 20.63
#